data_AF-A0A1V5LP60-F1
#
_entry.id   AF-A0A1V5LP60-F1
#
_cell.length_a   1.000
_cell.length_b   1.000
_cell.length_c   1.000
_cell.angle_alpha   90.00
_cell.angle_beta   90.00
_cell.angle_gamma   90.00
#
_symmetry.space_group_name_H-M   'P 1'
#
loop_
_entity.id
_entity.type
_entity.pdbx_description
1 polymer ?
#
loop_
_entity_poly.entity_id
_entity_poly.type
_entity_poly.pdbx_seq_one_letter_code
_entity_poly.pdbx_strand_id
1 'polypeptide(L)'
;MHAGVGDTVLYGESTFNDELAQGEIEVQVGRETSFESLISSWTLTHEMVHLTFPIVHEEDRWLAEGIATYVEPIARKRTGLISEEQVWQELAEGLPQGFSEGGPPYLRIGNFRGTRHRGEMYWGGALFCLLADLKIRESTSNRMGLEDALVSIVQAGGTSASDWSARKALSVADAKLGKPVLLPLFEQFQDEQVEVDLQELYDKLGLVYDQGEFRLNDEAPLLPLRLAIIGNGGGK
;
A
#
# COMPACT_ATOMS: atom_id res chain seq x y z
N MET A 1 23.74 -2.40 6.21
CA MET A 1 23.77 -3.03 4.87
C MET A 1 24.67 -4.24 4.93
N HIS A 2 24.11 -5.44 4.74
CA HIS A 2 24.88 -6.68 4.61
C HIS A 2 24.90 -7.13 3.15
N ALA A 3 26.05 -7.59 2.68
CA ALA A 3 26.23 -8.03 1.30
C ALA A 3 25.82 -9.51 1.15
N GLY A 4 24.80 -9.78 0.34
CA GLY A 4 24.39 -11.14 -0.05
C GLY A 4 24.94 -11.55 -1.42
N VAL A 5 24.61 -12.77 -1.88
CA VAL A 5 24.92 -13.23 -3.25
C VAL A 5 23.74 -12.83 -4.15
N GLY A 6 24.00 -12.27 -5.34
CA GLY A 6 22.98 -11.87 -6.31
C GLY A 6 23.15 -10.44 -6.84
N ASP A 7 22.26 -10.05 -7.75
CA ASP A 7 22.23 -8.78 -8.50
C ASP A 7 21.04 -7.87 -8.14
N THR A 8 20.34 -8.18 -7.04
CA THR A 8 19.16 -7.46 -6.54
C THR A 8 19.23 -7.15 -5.05
N VAL A 9 18.31 -6.30 -4.59
CA VAL A 9 18.00 -6.15 -3.17
C VAL A 9 17.26 -7.41 -2.70
N LEU A 10 17.78 -8.05 -1.65
CA LEU A 10 17.33 -9.38 -1.21
C LEU A 10 16.27 -9.31 -0.11
N TYR A 11 16.42 -8.34 0.81
CA TYR A 11 15.58 -8.19 1.99
C TYR A 11 15.68 -6.76 2.53
N GLY A 12 14.60 -6.29 3.13
CA GLY A 12 14.52 -5.06 3.89
C GLY A 12 13.75 -5.31 5.19
N GLU A 13 14.12 -4.58 6.24
CA GLU A 13 13.37 -4.51 7.48
C GLU A 13 13.50 -3.12 8.09
N SER A 14 12.41 -2.68 8.72
CA SER A 14 12.33 -1.42 9.42
C SER A 14 12.02 -1.66 10.89
N THR A 15 12.76 -0.98 11.76
CA THR A 15 12.57 -1.03 13.20
C THR A 15 12.76 0.35 13.82
N PHE A 16 12.62 0.46 15.13
CA PHE A 16 12.96 1.65 15.90
C PHE A 16 14.05 1.33 16.90
N ASN A 17 15.11 2.11 16.88
CA ASN A 17 16.25 1.96 17.77
C ASN A 17 16.04 2.85 19.00
N ASP A 18 15.65 2.24 20.13
CA ASP A 18 15.38 2.95 21.38
C ASP A 18 16.60 3.68 21.95
N GLU A 19 17.81 3.12 21.77
CA GLU A 19 19.04 3.72 22.28
C GLU A 19 19.40 5.01 21.53
N LEU A 20 19.16 5.02 20.22
CA LEU A 20 19.45 6.15 19.34
C LEU A 20 18.23 7.07 19.12
N ALA A 21 17.06 6.67 19.61
CA ALA A 21 15.78 7.35 19.41
C ALA A 21 15.49 7.68 17.94
N GLN A 22 15.73 6.72 17.03
CA GLN A 22 15.56 6.89 15.60
C GLN A 22 14.99 5.65 14.91
N GLY A 23 14.29 5.86 13.79
CA GLY A 23 13.94 4.78 12.87
C GLY A 23 15.18 4.20 12.21
N GLU A 24 15.22 2.88 12.06
CA GLU A 24 16.32 2.15 11.46
C GLU A 24 15.79 1.29 10.32
N ILE A 25 16.47 1.34 9.18
CA ILE A 25 16.20 0.47 8.03
C ILE A 25 17.45 -0.36 7.78
N GLU A 26 17.30 -1.66 7.79
CA GLU A 26 18.32 -2.59 7.38
C GLU A 26 17.96 -3.18 6.01
N VAL A 27 18.89 -3.09 5.06
CA VAL A 27 18.73 -3.67 3.73
C VAL A 27 19.88 -4.63 3.44
N GLN A 28 19.53 -5.81 2.95
CA GLN A 28 20.49 -6.77 2.40
C GLN A 28 20.56 -6.62 0.88
N VAL A 29 21.76 -6.34 0.38
CA VAL A 29 22.00 -6.06 -1.05
C VAL A 29 22.92 -7.10 -1.65
N GLY A 30 22.55 -7.66 -2.79
CA GLY A 30 23.41 -8.58 -3.54
C GLY A 30 24.71 -7.90 -3.98
N ARG A 31 25.83 -8.61 -3.89
CA ARG A 31 27.16 -8.06 -4.24
C ARG A 31 27.28 -7.55 -5.67
N GLU A 32 26.46 -8.04 -6.57
CA GLU A 32 26.48 -7.71 -8.00
C GLU A 32 25.35 -6.74 -8.37
N THR A 33 24.64 -6.19 -7.37
CA THR A 33 23.53 -5.24 -7.59
C THR A 33 24.04 -3.98 -8.27
N SER A 34 23.53 -3.71 -9.47
CA SER A 34 23.82 -2.48 -10.19
C SER A 34 23.18 -1.28 -9.48
N PHE A 35 23.71 -0.07 -9.72
CA PHE A 35 23.08 1.15 -9.20
C PHE A 35 21.63 1.30 -9.66
N GLU A 36 21.34 0.93 -10.90
CA GLU A 36 19.98 0.96 -11.46
C GLU A 36 19.05 -0.03 -10.74
N SER A 37 19.49 -1.27 -10.51
CA SER A 37 18.73 -2.30 -9.76
C SER A 37 18.48 -1.86 -8.32
N LEU A 38 19.47 -1.22 -7.69
CA LEU A 38 19.35 -0.68 -6.34
C LEU A 38 18.33 0.46 -6.24
N ILE A 39 18.38 1.43 -7.16
CA ILE A 39 17.51 2.62 -7.13
C ILE A 39 16.07 2.31 -7.57
N SER A 40 15.89 1.35 -8.47
CA SER A 40 14.56 0.93 -8.93
C SER A 40 13.87 -0.05 -7.97
N SER A 41 14.60 -0.60 -6.99
CA SER A 41 14.06 -1.51 -6.00
C SER A 41 12.95 -0.88 -5.16
N TRP A 42 11.82 -1.57 -5.09
CA TRP A 42 10.69 -1.24 -4.22
C TRP A 42 11.06 -1.32 -2.73
N THR A 43 12.01 -2.19 -2.36
CA THR A 43 12.29 -2.57 -0.96
C THR A 43 12.63 -1.36 -0.10
N LEU A 44 13.54 -0.49 -0.53
CA LEU A 44 13.90 0.67 0.28
C LEU A 44 12.72 1.63 0.48
N THR A 45 11.91 1.83 -0.56
CA THR A 45 10.73 2.70 -0.47
C THR A 45 9.68 2.09 0.45
N HIS A 46 9.46 0.77 0.37
CA HIS A 46 8.59 0.00 1.27
C HIS A 46 9.00 0.18 2.73
N GLU A 47 10.29 -0.04 3.02
CA GLU A 47 10.84 0.12 4.37
C GLU A 47 10.73 1.57 4.88
N MET A 48 10.93 2.57 4.03
CA MET A 48 10.72 3.97 4.41
C MET A 48 9.26 4.26 4.81
N VAL A 49 8.28 3.59 4.19
CA VAL A 49 6.87 3.75 4.58
C VAL A 49 6.60 3.17 5.97
N HIS A 50 7.22 2.04 6.33
CA HIS A 50 7.07 1.45 7.67
C HIS A 50 7.48 2.40 8.80
N LEU A 51 8.45 3.28 8.58
CA LEU A 51 8.83 4.31 9.55
C LEU A 51 7.69 5.31 9.86
N THR A 52 6.72 5.43 8.96
CA THR A 52 5.61 6.41 9.03
C THR A 52 4.33 5.83 9.62
N PHE A 53 4.37 4.60 10.14
CA PHE A 53 3.21 3.95 10.74
C PHE A 53 3.60 3.31 12.10
N PRO A 54 2.70 3.27 13.10
CA PRO A 54 3.02 2.67 14.38
C PRO A 54 3.30 1.17 14.29
N ILE A 55 4.12 0.67 15.22
CA ILE A 55 4.23 -0.75 15.47
C ILE A 55 2.88 -1.23 16.01
N VAL A 56 2.26 -2.17 15.29
CA VAL A 56 0.97 -2.76 15.63
C VAL A 56 1.14 -4.18 16.13
N HIS A 57 0.11 -4.70 16.80
CA HIS A 57 0.07 -6.11 17.18
C HIS A 57 0.21 -7.03 15.97
N GLU A 58 0.85 -8.17 16.17
CA GLU A 58 1.12 -9.16 15.12
C GLU A 58 -0.13 -9.60 14.36
N GLU A 59 -1.28 -9.67 15.05
CA GLU A 59 -2.58 -10.00 14.44
C GLU A 59 -3.08 -8.96 13.40
N ASP A 60 -2.59 -7.72 13.49
CA ASP A 60 -2.96 -6.61 12.62
C ASP A 60 -1.84 -6.29 11.61
N ARG A 61 -0.75 -7.07 11.56
CA ARG A 61 0.46 -6.77 10.77
C ARG A 61 0.20 -6.59 9.27
N TRP A 62 -0.80 -7.28 8.73
CA TRP A 62 -1.22 -7.13 7.33
C TRP A 62 -1.59 -5.68 6.97
N LEU A 63 -2.05 -4.87 7.94
CA LEU A 63 -2.36 -3.47 7.72
C LEU A 63 -1.09 -2.67 7.41
N ALA A 64 -0.04 -2.86 8.23
CA ALA A 64 1.24 -2.16 8.03
C ALA A 64 1.91 -2.57 6.71
N GLU A 65 1.97 -3.87 6.42
CA GLU A 65 2.50 -4.36 5.15
C GLU A 65 1.68 -3.90 3.94
N GLY A 66 0.36 -3.87 4.06
CA GLY A 66 -0.54 -3.38 3.03
C GLY A 66 -0.35 -1.90 2.71
N ILE A 67 -0.22 -1.06 3.75
CA ILE A 67 0.06 0.37 3.60
C ILE A 67 1.39 0.57 2.87
N ALA A 68 2.44 -0.13 3.28
CA ALA A 68 3.74 -0.03 2.62
C ALA A 68 3.68 -0.51 1.15
N THR A 69 2.99 -1.62 0.89
CA THR A 69 2.79 -2.18 -0.47
C THR A 69 2.02 -1.22 -1.38
N TYR A 70 1.01 -0.52 -0.87
CA TYR A 70 0.20 0.43 -1.66
C TYR A 70 0.91 1.77 -1.87
N VAL A 71 1.55 2.30 -0.83
CA VAL A 71 2.14 3.65 -0.87
C VAL A 71 3.47 3.66 -1.63
N GLU A 72 4.26 2.60 -1.56
CA GLU A 72 5.61 2.61 -2.14
C GLU A 72 5.64 2.88 -3.66
N PRO A 73 4.82 2.24 -4.53
CA PRO A 73 4.89 2.52 -5.96
C PRO A 73 4.39 3.94 -6.27
N ILE A 74 3.39 4.44 -5.53
CA ILE A 74 2.90 5.82 -5.65
C ILE A 74 4.02 6.81 -5.29
N ALA A 75 4.79 6.52 -4.24
CA ALA A 75 5.93 7.34 -3.84
C ALA A 75 7.05 7.33 -4.91
N ARG A 76 7.42 6.15 -5.45
CA ARG A 76 8.38 6.03 -6.56
C ARG A 76 7.92 6.79 -7.80
N LYS A 77 6.63 6.76 -8.12
CA LYS A 77 6.08 7.58 -9.22
C LYS A 77 6.23 9.06 -8.94
N ARG A 78 5.87 9.52 -7.74
CA ARG A 78 5.91 10.94 -7.37
C ARG A 78 7.32 11.53 -7.40
N THR A 79 8.36 10.70 -7.26
CA THR A 79 9.77 11.09 -7.42
C THR A 79 10.31 10.90 -8.85
N GLY A 80 9.50 10.38 -9.78
CA GLY A 80 9.87 10.17 -11.18
C GLY A 80 10.66 8.90 -11.45
N LEU A 81 10.70 7.94 -10.52
CA LEU A 81 11.40 6.67 -10.68
C LEU A 81 10.63 5.66 -11.54
N ILE A 82 9.30 5.69 -11.49
CA ILE A 82 8.41 4.87 -12.32
C ILE A 82 7.28 5.70 -12.92
N SER A 83 6.71 5.23 -14.03
CA SER A 83 5.56 5.87 -14.67
C SER A 83 4.26 5.60 -13.92
N GLU A 84 3.21 6.37 -14.23
CA GLU A 84 1.84 6.06 -13.75
C GLU A 84 1.40 4.66 -14.20
N GLU A 85 1.71 4.29 -15.44
CA GLU A 85 1.36 2.99 -16.01
C GLU A 85 2.02 1.85 -15.23
N GLN A 86 3.29 1.99 -14.84
CA GLN A 86 4.00 1.01 -14.02
C GLN A 86 3.36 0.84 -12.63
N VAL A 87 2.93 1.93 -11.96
CA VAL A 87 2.22 1.84 -10.67
C VAL A 87 0.97 0.98 -10.79
N TRP A 88 0.13 1.28 -11.79
CA TRP A 88 -1.12 0.56 -11.96
C TRP A 88 -0.93 -0.86 -12.46
N GLN A 89 0.10 -1.11 -13.26
CA GLN A 89 0.47 -2.46 -13.68
C GLN A 89 0.91 -3.31 -12.48
N GLU A 90 1.82 -2.79 -11.64
CA GLU A 90 2.28 -3.50 -10.44
C GLU A 90 1.10 -3.83 -9.50
N LEU A 91 0.17 -2.89 -9.31
CA LEU A 91 -1.06 -3.14 -8.57
C LEU A 91 -1.94 -4.19 -9.26
N ALA A 92 -2.16 -4.08 -10.57
CA ALA A 92 -3.03 -5.01 -11.31
C ALA A 92 -2.54 -6.47 -11.27
N GLU A 93 -1.22 -6.67 -11.29
CA GLU A 93 -0.55 -7.98 -11.21
C GLU A 93 -0.42 -8.48 -9.76
N GLY A 94 -0.31 -7.55 -8.80
CA GLY A 94 -0.14 -7.83 -7.39
C GLY A 94 -1.43 -8.20 -6.66
N LEU A 95 -2.46 -7.37 -6.77
CA LEU A 95 -3.73 -7.50 -6.03
C LEU A 95 -4.38 -8.90 -6.09
N PRO A 96 -4.35 -9.64 -7.22
CA PRO A 96 -4.87 -11.01 -7.28
C PRO A 96 -4.24 -11.97 -6.26
N GLN A 97 -3.00 -11.73 -5.84
CA GLN A 97 -2.28 -12.57 -4.87
C GLN A 97 -2.83 -12.42 -3.45
N GLY A 98 -3.64 -11.39 -3.18
CA GLY A 98 -4.32 -11.18 -1.91
C GLY A 98 -5.48 -12.14 -1.65
N PHE A 99 -5.94 -12.87 -2.67
CA PHE A 99 -7.07 -13.77 -2.60
C PHE A 99 -6.59 -15.19 -2.25
N SER A 100 -7.12 -15.74 -1.16
CA SER A 100 -6.77 -17.09 -0.66
C SER A 100 -7.30 -18.21 -1.57
N GLU A 101 -8.40 -17.96 -2.30
CA GLU A 101 -9.08 -18.93 -3.16
C GLU A 101 -9.40 -18.36 -4.55
N GLY A 102 -9.02 -19.12 -5.60
CA GLY A 102 -9.53 -18.95 -6.96
C GLY A 102 -8.70 -18.05 -7.88
N GLY A 103 -8.70 -18.39 -9.18
CA GLY A 103 -8.37 -17.45 -10.25
C GLY A 103 -9.53 -16.49 -10.53
N PRO A 104 -9.55 -15.80 -11.67
CA PRO A 104 -10.67 -14.95 -12.05
C PRO A 104 -12.01 -15.69 -11.90
N PRO A 105 -13.04 -15.08 -11.28
CA PRO A 105 -13.19 -13.62 -11.06
C PRO A 105 -12.67 -13.02 -9.73
N TYR A 106 -11.82 -13.69 -8.92
CA TYR A 106 -11.26 -13.14 -7.65
C TYR A 106 -12.31 -12.43 -6.78
N LEU A 107 -13.18 -13.18 -6.11
CA LEU A 107 -14.35 -12.60 -5.47
C LEU A 107 -14.29 -12.50 -3.94
N ARG A 108 -13.56 -13.37 -3.25
CA ARG A 108 -13.59 -13.45 -1.77
C ARG A 108 -12.24 -13.18 -1.15
N ILE A 109 -12.18 -12.20 -0.26
CA ILE A 109 -10.95 -11.74 0.41
C ILE A 109 -11.26 -11.32 1.85
N GLY A 110 -10.26 -11.22 2.72
CA GLY A 110 -10.42 -10.81 4.12
C GLY A 110 -10.22 -11.96 5.10
N ASN A 111 -10.71 -11.80 6.33
CA ASN A 111 -10.41 -12.64 7.49
C ASN A 111 -8.89 -12.70 7.76
N PHE A 112 -8.26 -11.53 7.79
CA PHE A 112 -6.81 -11.40 7.85
C PHE A 112 -6.21 -11.41 9.26
N ARG A 113 -7.03 -11.52 10.31
CA ARG A 113 -6.53 -11.59 11.69
C ARG A 113 -5.47 -12.67 11.84
N GLY A 114 -4.24 -12.25 12.14
CA GLY A 114 -3.11 -13.15 12.36
C GLY A 114 -2.70 -13.96 11.13
N THR A 115 -3.08 -13.55 9.91
CA THR A 115 -2.69 -14.25 8.69
C THR A 115 -1.16 -14.34 8.56
N ARG A 116 -0.70 -15.50 8.08
CA ARG A 116 0.70 -15.77 7.76
C ARG A 116 0.96 -15.86 6.26
N HIS A 117 -0.09 -15.74 5.45
CA HIS A 117 0.01 -15.79 4.00
C HIS A 117 0.52 -14.45 3.47
N ARG A 118 1.69 -14.48 2.80
CA ARG A 118 2.32 -13.24 2.28
C ARG A 118 1.41 -12.51 1.28
N GLY A 119 0.69 -13.23 0.44
CA GLY A 119 -0.25 -12.63 -0.50
C GLY A 119 -1.32 -11.79 0.21
N GLU A 120 -1.97 -12.35 1.22
CA GLU A 120 -2.96 -11.65 2.05
C GLU A 120 -2.37 -10.45 2.79
N MET A 121 -1.19 -10.62 3.41
CA MET A 121 -0.53 -9.53 4.15
C MET A 121 -0.19 -8.33 3.26
N TYR A 122 0.46 -8.57 2.12
CA TYR A 122 0.96 -7.49 1.25
C TYR A 122 -0.14 -7.01 0.31
N TRP A 123 -0.67 -7.92 -0.52
CA TRP A 123 -1.60 -7.57 -1.60
C TRP A 123 -3.04 -7.47 -1.14
N GLY A 124 -3.46 -8.26 -0.14
CA GLY A 124 -4.75 -8.07 0.51
C GLY A 124 -4.82 -6.75 1.28
N GLY A 125 -3.75 -6.40 2.00
CA GLY A 125 -3.60 -5.10 2.63
C GLY A 125 -3.51 -3.93 1.62
N ALA A 126 -2.87 -4.14 0.47
CA ALA A 126 -2.85 -3.13 -0.60
C ALA A 126 -4.24 -2.93 -1.22
N LEU A 127 -5.04 -4.00 -1.38
CA LEU A 127 -6.42 -3.89 -1.84
C LEU A 127 -7.28 -3.10 -0.85
N PHE A 128 -7.12 -3.37 0.46
CA PHE A 128 -7.75 -2.57 1.51
C PHE A 128 -7.42 -1.08 1.34
N CYS A 129 -6.15 -0.74 1.11
CA CYS A 129 -5.71 0.65 0.93
C CYS A 129 -6.32 1.29 -0.33
N LEU A 130 -6.33 0.59 -1.47
CA LEU A 130 -6.94 1.09 -2.70
C LEU A 130 -8.45 1.36 -2.52
N LEU A 131 -9.18 0.42 -1.92
CA LEU A 131 -10.62 0.59 -1.64
C LEU A 131 -10.88 1.74 -0.66
N ALA A 132 -10.03 1.88 0.37
CA ALA A 132 -10.11 2.99 1.30
C ALA A 132 -9.87 4.33 0.60
N ASP A 133 -8.82 4.45 -0.21
CA ASP A 133 -8.47 5.68 -0.91
C ASP A 133 -9.59 6.12 -1.87
N LEU A 134 -10.14 5.17 -2.65
CA LEU A 134 -11.30 5.42 -3.50
C LEU A 134 -12.50 5.91 -2.70
N LYS A 135 -12.85 5.22 -1.59
CA LYS A 135 -13.99 5.60 -0.74
C LYS A 135 -13.79 6.96 -0.06
N ILE A 136 -12.57 7.30 0.35
CA ILE A 136 -12.23 8.62 0.89
C ILE A 136 -12.45 9.67 -0.18
N ARG A 137 -11.90 9.48 -1.38
CA ARG A 137 -12.02 10.45 -2.48
C ARG A 137 -13.46 10.63 -2.92
N GLU A 138 -14.22 9.56 -3.11
CA GLU A 138 -15.65 9.64 -3.45
C GLU A 138 -16.43 10.44 -2.39
N SER A 139 -16.25 10.08 -1.11
CA SER A 139 -17.01 10.68 -0.02
C SER A 139 -16.62 12.13 0.27
N THR A 140 -15.47 12.58 -0.22
CA THR A 140 -14.95 13.94 -0.01
C THR A 140 -14.93 14.78 -1.29
N SER A 141 -15.48 14.26 -2.39
CA SER A 141 -15.39 14.89 -3.72
C SER A 141 -13.93 15.20 -4.11
N ASN A 142 -13.06 14.23 -3.86
CA ASN A 142 -11.63 14.23 -4.16
C ASN A 142 -10.83 15.33 -3.45
N ARG A 143 -11.35 15.86 -2.32
CA ARG A 143 -10.64 16.85 -1.49
C ARG A 143 -9.63 16.23 -0.54
N MET A 144 -9.80 14.94 -0.22
CA MET A 144 -8.87 14.17 0.59
C MET A 144 -8.66 12.79 -0.04
N GLY A 145 -7.53 12.17 0.25
CA GLY A 145 -7.24 10.77 -0.07
C GLY A 145 -6.66 10.02 1.14
N LEU A 146 -6.24 8.79 0.93
CA LEU A 146 -5.59 7.97 1.98
C LEU A 146 -4.33 8.65 2.53
N GLU A 147 -3.61 9.43 1.71
CA GLU A 147 -2.42 10.16 2.15
C GLU A 147 -2.73 11.18 3.26
N ASP A 148 -3.87 11.87 3.21
CA ASP A 148 -4.28 12.81 4.25
C ASP A 148 -4.56 12.11 5.58
N ALA A 149 -5.14 10.91 5.49
CA ALA A 149 -5.38 10.04 6.63
C ALA A 149 -4.06 9.56 7.25
N LEU A 150 -3.14 9.02 6.46
CA LEU A 150 -1.84 8.53 6.93
C LEU A 150 -0.98 9.65 7.55
N VAL A 151 -0.93 10.82 6.91
CA VAL A 151 -0.23 11.99 7.45
C VAL A 151 -0.79 12.42 8.81
N SER A 152 -2.11 12.30 9.02
CA SER A 152 -2.70 12.64 10.32
C SER A 152 -2.30 11.69 11.45
N ILE A 153 -2.04 10.42 11.14
CA ILE A 153 -1.52 9.44 12.11
C ILE A 153 -0.12 9.85 12.54
N VAL A 154 0.76 10.15 11.58
CA VAL A 154 2.13 10.65 11.85
C VAL A 154 2.09 11.93 12.69
N GLN A 155 1.25 12.90 12.33
CA GLN A 155 1.10 14.16 13.06
C GLN A 155 0.61 13.97 14.51
N ALA A 156 -0.13 12.90 14.77
CA ALA A 156 -0.57 12.53 16.11
C ALA A 156 0.47 11.69 16.88
N GLY A 157 1.63 11.40 16.28
CA GLY A 157 2.72 10.63 16.88
C GLY A 157 2.63 9.12 16.65
N GLY A 158 1.78 8.66 15.72
CA GLY A 158 1.74 7.26 15.29
C GLY A 158 2.80 7.02 14.22
N THR A 159 4.00 6.65 14.65
CA THR A 159 5.14 6.31 13.78
C THR A 159 5.82 5.05 14.32
N SER A 160 6.86 4.54 13.65
CA SER A 160 7.59 3.36 14.14
C SER A 160 8.19 3.55 15.54
N ALA A 161 8.30 4.78 16.03
CA ALA A 161 8.68 5.14 17.40
C ALA A 161 7.59 4.88 18.45
N SER A 162 6.46 4.27 18.08
CA SER A 162 5.29 4.15 18.94
C SER A 162 4.56 2.83 18.77
N ASP A 163 4.10 2.28 19.90
CA ASP A 163 3.21 1.11 19.95
C ASP A 163 1.75 1.53 20.02
N TRP A 164 1.04 1.41 18.90
CA TRP A 164 -0.39 1.72 18.83
C TRP A 164 -1.14 0.50 18.29
N SER A 165 -2.37 0.29 18.76
CA SER A 165 -3.25 -0.65 18.07
C SER A 165 -3.62 -0.09 16.69
N ALA A 166 -3.83 -0.97 15.71
CA ALA A 166 -4.36 -0.58 14.39
C ALA A 166 -5.63 0.26 14.54
N ARG A 167 -6.53 -0.16 15.44
CA ARG A 167 -7.78 0.55 15.75
C ARG A 167 -7.55 1.99 16.19
N LYS A 168 -6.55 2.26 17.04
CA LYS A 168 -6.20 3.63 17.46
C LYS A 168 -5.71 4.45 16.27
N ALA A 169 -4.80 3.91 15.47
CA ALA A 169 -4.25 4.59 14.30
C ALA A 169 -5.36 4.95 13.30
N LEU A 170 -6.22 3.99 12.95
CA LEU A 170 -7.32 4.22 12.01
C LEU A 170 -8.41 5.15 12.58
N SER A 171 -8.64 5.15 13.90
CA SER A 171 -9.55 6.12 14.54
C SER A 171 -9.06 7.56 14.42
N VAL A 172 -7.75 7.79 14.54
CA VAL A 172 -7.15 9.13 14.34
C VAL A 172 -7.35 9.57 12.89
N ALA A 173 -7.10 8.68 11.94
CA ALA A 173 -7.31 8.97 10.52
C ALA A 173 -8.78 9.26 10.19
N ASP A 174 -9.72 8.45 10.68
CA ASP A 174 -11.15 8.69 10.47
C ASP A 174 -11.63 10.02 11.10
N ALA A 175 -11.05 10.42 12.24
CA ALA A 175 -11.32 11.72 12.85
C ALA A 175 -10.84 12.88 11.95
N LYS A 176 -9.67 12.75 11.30
CA LYS A 176 -9.18 13.72 10.30
C LYS A 176 -10.12 13.81 9.10
N LEU A 177 -10.61 12.67 8.62
CA LEU A 177 -11.53 12.60 7.49
C LEU A 177 -12.94 13.13 7.84
N GLY A 178 -13.26 13.19 9.13
CA GLY A 178 -14.59 13.52 9.64
C GLY A 178 -15.64 12.45 9.32
N LYS A 179 -15.20 11.23 8.97
CA LYS A 179 -16.04 10.11 8.51
C LYS A 179 -15.40 8.77 8.91
N PRO A 180 -16.20 7.75 9.28
CA PRO A 180 -15.68 6.42 9.60
C PRO A 180 -15.50 5.61 8.31
N VAL A 181 -14.35 5.74 7.65
CA VAL A 181 -14.05 5.02 6.40
C VAL A 181 -13.11 3.86 6.67
N LEU A 182 -12.01 4.12 7.36
CA LEU A 182 -10.88 3.21 7.52
C LEU A 182 -11.16 2.17 8.59
N LEU A 183 -11.60 2.58 9.78
CA LEU A 183 -11.81 1.64 10.88
C LEU A 183 -12.91 0.61 10.54
N PRO A 184 -14.10 0.98 10.01
CA PRO A 184 -15.10 -0.02 9.65
C PRO A 184 -14.63 -0.97 8.54
N LEU A 185 -13.90 -0.46 7.54
CA LEU A 185 -13.36 -1.29 6.47
C LEU A 185 -12.30 -2.26 7.02
N PHE A 186 -11.49 -1.81 7.98
CA PHE A 186 -10.49 -2.63 8.63
C PHE A 186 -11.14 -3.77 9.41
N GLU A 187 -12.18 -3.50 10.22
CA GLU A 187 -12.87 -4.57 10.95
C GLU A 187 -13.48 -5.61 9.99
N GLN A 188 -14.01 -5.18 8.84
CA GLN A 188 -14.51 -6.10 7.81
C GLN A 188 -13.40 -6.99 7.24
N PHE A 189 -12.28 -6.41 6.80
CA PHE A 189 -11.15 -7.18 6.27
C PHE A 189 -10.48 -8.05 7.36
N GLN A 190 -10.54 -7.61 8.61
CA GLN A 190 -9.89 -8.27 9.73
C GLN A 190 -10.63 -9.55 10.13
N ASP A 191 -11.96 -9.51 10.22
CA ASP A 191 -12.76 -10.58 10.86
C ASP A 191 -13.78 -11.25 9.91
N GLU A 192 -13.95 -10.76 8.68
CA GLU A 192 -14.94 -11.27 7.73
C GLU A 192 -14.32 -11.60 6.36
N GLN A 193 -14.93 -12.55 5.64
CA GLN A 193 -14.72 -12.68 4.20
C GLN A 193 -15.66 -11.71 3.48
N VAL A 194 -15.09 -10.74 2.78
CA VAL A 194 -15.80 -9.75 1.98
C VAL A 194 -15.80 -10.12 0.50
N GLU A 195 -16.80 -9.62 -0.22
CA GLU A 195 -16.86 -9.73 -1.68
C GLU A 195 -16.24 -8.50 -2.33
N VAL A 196 -15.24 -8.71 -3.18
CA VAL A 196 -14.61 -7.66 -4.00
C VAL A 196 -14.44 -8.23 -5.40
N ASP A 197 -15.16 -7.69 -6.39
CA ASP A 197 -14.96 -8.06 -7.79
C ASP A 197 -13.78 -7.26 -8.36
N LEU A 198 -12.64 -7.93 -8.48
CA LEU A 198 -11.41 -7.29 -8.94
C LEU A 198 -11.48 -6.90 -10.42
N GLN A 199 -12.20 -7.66 -11.24
CA GLN A 199 -12.39 -7.32 -12.66
C GLN A 199 -13.26 -6.06 -12.80
N GLU A 200 -14.36 -5.98 -12.05
CA GLU A 200 -15.21 -4.78 -12.04
C GLU A 200 -14.43 -3.55 -11.56
N LEU A 201 -13.56 -3.72 -10.55
CA LEU A 201 -12.68 -2.65 -10.08
C LEU A 201 -11.71 -2.18 -11.16
N TYR A 202 -11.08 -3.11 -11.89
CA TYR A 202 -10.18 -2.79 -13.00
C TYR A 202 -10.89 -2.09 -14.15
N ASP A 203 -12.08 -2.54 -14.52
CA ASP A 203 -12.91 -1.90 -15.56
C ASP A 203 -13.27 -0.47 -15.18
N LYS A 204 -13.62 -0.23 -13.91
CA LYS A 204 -13.94 1.11 -13.37
C LYS A 204 -12.74 2.04 -13.34
N LEU A 205 -11.55 1.51 -13.02
CA LEU A 205 -10.28 2.25 -13.00
C LEU A 205 -9.68 2.43 -14.40
N GLY A 206 -10.11 1.63 -15.37
CA GLY A 206 -9.56 1.63 -16.73
C GLY A 206 -8.23 0.89 -16.83
N LEU A 207 -8.03 -0.17 -16.05
CA LEU A 207 -6.82 -1.00 -16.12
C LEU A 207 -7.09 -2.14 -17.11
N VAL A 208 -6.42 -2.11 -18.26
CA VAL A 208 -6.71 -3.06 -19.35
C VAL A 208 -5.46 -3.77 -19.84
N TYR A 209 -5.61 -5.03 -20.24
CA TYR A 209 -4.60 -5.78 -20.97
C TYR A 209 -5.06 -5.95 -22.42
N ASP A 210 -4.38 -5.31 -23.37
CA ASP A 210 -4.61 -5.45 -24.80
C ASP A 210 -3.46 -6.23 -25.43
N GLN A 211 -3.74 -7.41 -25.99
CA GLN A 211 -2.74 -8.30 -26.59
C GLN A 211 -1.55 -8.64 -25.68
N GLY A 212 -1.79 -8.65 -24.36
CA GLY A 212 -0.75 -8.93 -23.35
C GLY A 212 0.05 -7.69 -22.91
N GLU A 213 -0.23 -6.51 -23.47
CA GLU A 213 0.32 -5.24 -23.00
C GLU A 213 -0.67 -4.58 -22.04
N PHE A 214 -0.18 -4.20 -20.86
CA PHE A 214 -0.93 -3.36 -19.93
C PHE A 214 -1.09 -1.96 -20.51
N ARG A 215 -2.28 -1.36 -20.37
CA ARG A 215 -2.57 0.03 -20.75
C ARG A 215 -3.61 0.65 -19.83
N LEU A 216 -3.62 1.98 -19.81
CA LEU A 216 -4.62 2.78 -19.10
C LEU A 216 -5.69 3.30 -20.07
N ASN A 217 -6.95 3.05 -19.73
CA ASN A 217 -8.12 3.58 -20.43
C ASN A 217 -8.63 4.84 -19.72
N ASP A 218 -8.48 5.98 -20.38
CA ASP A 218 -8.93 7.29 -19.86
C ASP A 218 -10.43 7.56 -20.12
N GLU A 219 -11.18 6.63 -20.69
CA GLU A 219 -12.63 6.71 -20.79
C GLU A 219 -13.35 6.06 -19.58
N ALA A 220 -12.58 5.50 -18.63
CA ALA A 220 -13.12 4.75 -17.50
C ALA A 220 -13.78 5.66 -16.44
N PRO A 221 -14.86 5.20 -15.76
CA PRO A 221 -15.64 6.00 -14.82
C PRO A 221 -14.84 6.63 -13.67
N LEU A 222 -13.80 5.95 -13.18
CA LEU A 222 -12.99 6.41 -12.04
C LEU A 222 -11.72 7.15 -12.45
N LEU A 223 -11.57 7.58 -13.71
CA LEU A 223 -10.43 8.38 -14.16
C LEU A 223 -10.09 9.54 -13.19
N PRO A 224 -11.04 10.39 -12.74
CA PRO A 224 -10.70 11.51 -11.86
C PRO A 224 -10.08 11.07 -10.54
N LEU A 225 -10.44 9.89 -10.03
CA LEU A 225 -9.88 9.33 -8.80
C LEU A 225 -8.53 8.67 -9.05
N ARG A 226 -8.41 7.89 -10.14
CA ARG A 226 -7.15 7.29 -10.58
C ARG A 226 -6.04 8.33 -10.71
N LEU A 227 -6.31 9.44 -11.41
CA LEU A 227 -5.33 10.53 -11.56
C LEU A 227 -4.97 11.18 -10.21
N ALA A 228 -5.93 11.26 -9.29
CA ALA A 228 -5.73 11.92 -8.02
C ALA A 228 -4.93 11.06 -7.01
N ILE A 229 -5.08 9.74 -7.04
CA ILE A 229 -4.25 8.78 -6.28
C ILE A 229 -2.78 8.98 -6.63
N ILE A 230 -2.50 8.98 -7.93
CA ILE A 230 -1.16 9.11 -8.47
C ILE A 230 -0.58 10.49 -8.17
N GLY A 231 -1.42 11.53 -8.19
CA GLY A 231 -1.04 12.92 -7.99
C GLY A 231 -0.23 13.45 -9.17
N ASN A 232 -0.35 14.74 -9.47
CA ASN A 232 0.55 15.36 -10.45
C ASN A 232 1.96 15.40 -9.84
N GLY A 233 2.90 14.67 -10.44
CA GLY A 233 4.33 14.83 -10.17
C GLY A 233 4.74 16.20 -10.69
N GLY A 234 4.53 17.23 -9.87
CA GLY A 234 4.80 18.62 -10.22
C GLY A 234 5.40 19.29 -9.01
N GLY A 235 6.72 19.44 -9.04
CA GLY A 235 7.47 20.15 -8.01
C GLY A 235 6.85 21.51 -7.69
N LYS A 236 6.94 21.86 -6.42
CA LYS A 236 7.27 23.23 -6.03
C LYS A 236 8.73 23.27 -5.65
#